data_AF-A0A973IKN8-F1
#
_entry.id   AF-A0A973IKN8-F1
#
_cell.length_a   1.000
_cell.length_b   1.000
_cell.length_c   1.000
_cell.angle_alpha   90.00
_cell.angle_beta   90.00
_cell.angle_gamma   90.00
#
_symmetry.space_group_name_H-M   'P 1'
#
loop_
_entity.id
_entity.type
_entity.pdbx_description
1 polymer ?
#
loop_
_entity_poly.entity_id
_entity_poly.type
_entity_poly.pdbx_seq_one_letter_code
_entity_poly.pdbx_strand_id
1 'polypeptide(L)'
;MPCLKQALAQVDEELERRFREHADIQQLVSARAWAVDQLLVFAWRTLQAGQDEMALVAVGGYGRGQLHPHSDVDLLILFAGDVLTPTGQNAVESFVTALWDAGFYLGHSVRNLAQCREEVAADVSTATSLMEIRLLCGPAGLAAQLQAQVAPDQVWSAGEFFHAKFAEQQARHEQFGETAYNLEPNIKEGPGGLRDIQMVSWVAKRHFGTRDLHGLVEYGFLNESEYRELIEGQRYLWRVRFALHLLAGRAEDRLLFDFQRRIAEWFGYRGDPASNEAVEQFMQGYYREVTRLERLNERLLQLFQEQLLSPEQTVVEPLGQGFQLRRGYLEVADERLFQQRPEALMELFLLLARHPDIAGVRASTIRLIVDHLYLIDASFCRKPAVLSCFLELLRQPQGVYTQLQRMNRYGMLARFLPAFGNIVGRMQFDLFHVYTVDQHTLFVVRNLRRFAYGKYQELYPHAAPVFKAVDRPELLYLAAIFHDIA
;
A
#
# COMPACT_ATOMS: atom_id res chain seq x y z
N MET A 1 27.94 26.16 3.65
CA MET A 1 27.42 27.31 2.85
C MET A 1 26.13 27.84 3.48
N PRO A 2 26.16 28.91 4.30
CA PRO A 2 24.99 29.34 5.10
C PRO A 2 23.74 29.69 4.27
N CYS A 3 23.94 30.19 3.04
CA CYS A 3 22.85 30.52 2.13
C CYS A 3 21.97 29.33 1.75
N LEU A 4 22.51 28.09 1.70
CA LEU A 4 21.74 26.89 1.38
C LEU A 4 20.71 26.59 2.47
N LYS A 5 21.13 26.66 3.73
CA LYS A 5 20.27 26.44 4.90
C LYS A 5 19.11 27.42 4.94
N GLN A 6 19.42 28.70 4.71
CA GLN A 6 18.43 29.77 4.69
C GLN A 6 17.43 29.58 3.53
N ALA A 7 17.91 29.24 2.34
CA ALA A 7 17.05 29.03 1.19
C ALA A 7 16.13 27.81 1.36
N LEU A 8 16.64 26.70 1.92
CA LEU A 8 15.84 25.52 2.22
C LEU A 8 14.73 25.85 3.24
N ALA A 9 15.06 26.59 4.31
CA ALA A 9 14.07 27.02 5.29
C ALA A 9 12.97 27.90 4.66
N GLN A 10 13.34 28.85 3.79
CA GLN A 10 12.37 29.69 3.08
C GLN A 10 11.46 28.89 2.13
N VAL A 11 12.00 27.86 1.47
CA VAL A 11 11.21 26.94 0.64
C VAL A 11 10.19 26.19 1.50
N ASP A 12 10.64 25.61 2.62
CA ASP A 12 9.76 24.84 3.50
C ASP A 12 8.66 25.72 4.14
N GLU A 13 8.98 26.96 4.55
CA GLU A 13 8.01 27.95 5.06
C GLU A 13 6.94 28.33 4.01
N GLU A 14 7.34 28.58 2.77
CA GLU A 14 6.41 28.94 1.69
C GLU A 14 5.51 27.75 1.32
N LEU A 15 6.05 26.53 1.31
CA LEU A 15 5.27 25.33 1.04
C LEU A 15 4.27 25.03 2.17
N GLU A 16 4.65 25.25 3.43
CA GLU A 16 3.72 25.16 4.56
C GLU A 16 2.59 26.19 4.43
N ARG A 17 2.90 27.45 4.09
CA ARG A 17 1.90 28.49 3.88
C ARG A 17 0.89 28.08 2.80
N ARG A 18 1.36 27.62 1.63
CA ARG A 18 0.49 27.16 0.54
C ARG A 18 -0.32 25.92 0.91
N PHE A 19 0.24 25.00 1.69
CA PHE A 19 -0.49 23.84 2.19
C PHE A 19 -1.68 24.25 3.06
N ARG A 20 -1.49 25.23 3.96
CA ARG A 20 -2.56 25.80 4.80
C ARG A 20 -3.62 26.55 3.98
N GLU A 21 -3.26 27.08 2.81
CA GLU A 21 -4.16 27.68 1.83
C GLU A 21 -4.83 26.64 0.90
N HIS A 22 -4.72 25.35 1.23
CA HIS A 22 -5.32 24.24 0.49
C HIS A 22 -4.83 24.09 -0.96
N ALA A 23 -3.57 24.45 -1.23
CA ALA A 23 -2.94 24.18 -2.51
C ALA A 23 -2.90 22.68 -2.83
N ASP A 24 -2.84 22.35 -4.13
CA ASP A 24 -2.78 20.97 -4.58
C ASP A 24 -1.52 20.26 -4.07
N ILE A 25 -1.71 19.10 -3.44
CA ILE A 25 -0.62 18.39 -2.78
C ILE A 25 0.46 17.90 -3.75
N GLN A 26 0.09 17.49 -4.96
CA GLN A 26 1.03 17.02 -5.96
C GLN A 26 1.93 18.18 -6.42
N GLN A 27 1.36 19.37 -6.60
CA GLN A 27 2.15 20.58 -6.87
C GLN A 27 3.13 20.89 -5.75
N LEU A 28 2.75 20.78 -4.48
CA LEU A 28 3.63 21.05 -3.34
C LEU A 28 4.81 20.07 -3.26
N VAL A 29 4.52 18.78 -3.41
CA VAL A 29 5.52 17.70 -3.38
C VAL A 29 6.52 17.84 -4.54
N SER A 30 6.03 18.16 -5.75
CA SER A 30 6.90 18.41 -6.90
C SER A 30 7.66 19.74 -6.81
N ALA A 31 7.04 20.79 -6.27
CA ALA A 31 7.69 22.09 -6.08
C ALA A 31 8.85 21.99 -5.08
N ARG A 32 8.70 21.22 -4.00
CA ARG A 32 9.80 20.95 -3.07
C ARG A 32 10.95 20.24 -3.75
N ALA A 33 10.66 19.17 -4.50
CA ALA A 33 11.69 18.43 -5.23
C ALA A 33 12.46 19.34 -6.21
N TRP A 34 11.73 20.15 -6.98
CA TRP A 34 12.33 21.11 -7.90
C TRP A 34 13.21 22.15 -7.20
N ALA A 35 12.74 22.71 -6.09
CA ALA A 35 13.50 23.69 -5.33
C ALA A 35 14.80 23.09 -4.77
N VAL A 36 14.72 21.87 -4.23
CA VAL A 36 15.91 21.13 -3.76
C VAL A 36 16.86 20.84 -4.93
N ASP A 37 16.37 20.47 -6.12
CA ASP A 37 17.23 20.32 -7.30
C ASP A 37 18.07 21.58 -7.56
N GLN A 38 17.45 22.76 -7.49
CA GLN A 38 18.15 24.03 -7.74
C GLN A 38 19.23 24.28 -6.69
N LEU A 39 18.95 24.00 -5.41
CA LEU A 39 19.91 24.16 -4.31
C LEU A 39 21.09 23.20 -4.45
N LEU A 40 20.83 21.94 -4.81
CA LEU A 40 21.87 20.94 -5.04
C LEU A 40 22.75 21.29 -6.24
N VAL A 41 22.14 21.69 -7.37
CA VAL A 41 22.88 22.09 -8.57
C VAL A 41 23.72 23.34 -8.31
N PHE A 42 23.19 24.30 -7.54
CA PHE A 42 23.93 25.48 -7.11
C PHE A 42 25.16 25.11 -6.27
N ALA A 43 24.97 24.25 -5.25
CA ALA A 43 26.06 23.78 -4.40
C ALA A 43 27.12 23.00 -5.20
N TRP A 44 26.66 22.10 -6.08
CA TRP A 44 27.51 21.26 -6.94
C TRP A 44 28.44 22.11 -7.82
N ARG A 45 27.88 23.15 -8.47
CA ARG A 45 28.65 24.07 -9.32
C ARG A 45 29.59 24.96 -8.52
N THR A 46 29.13 25.48 -7.38
CA THR A 46 29.91 26.39 -6.54
C THR A 46 31.14 25.71 -5.95
N LEU A 47 30.99 24.47 -5.51
CA LEU A 47 32.08 23.67 -4.94
C LEU A 47 32.91 22.93 -6.00
N GLN A 48 32.59 23.12 -7.28
CA GLN A 48 33.25 22.44 -8.41
C GLN A 48 33.27 20.91 -8.24
N ALA A 49 32.20 20.35 -7.68
CA ALA A 49 32.11 18.92 -7.37
C ALA A 49 31.98 18.04 -8.63
N GLY A 50 31.71 18.63 -9.80
CA GLY A 50 31.60 17.94 -11.09
C GLY A 50 32.91 17.79 -11.87
N GLN A 51 34.07 17.87 -11.22
CA GLN A 51 35.35 17.49 -11.85
C GLN A 51 35.33 15.96 -12.19
N ASP A 52 36.27 15.47 -13.00
CA ASP A 52 36.39 14.03 -13.36
C ASP A 52 35.15 13.37 -13.99
N GLU A 53 34.46 14.09 -14.89
CA GLU A 53 33.29 13.58 -15.61
C GLU A 53 32.18 13.03 -14.70
N MET A 54 31.98 13.62 -13.52
CA MET A 54 30.95 13.20 -12.57
C MET A 54 29.54 13.71 -12.92
N ALA A 55 28.55 12.85 -12.72
CA ALA A 55 27.12 13.15 -12.80
C ALA A 55 26.46 13.09 -11.43
N LEU A 56 25.64 14.10 -11.14
CA LEU A 56 24.78 14.14 -9.96
C LEU A 56 23.39 13.63 -10.32
N VAL A 57 22.99 12.53 -9.69
CA VAL A 57 21.76 11.80 -10.02
C VAL A 57 20.90 11.68 -8.77
N ALA A 58 19.64 12.11 -8.84
CA ALA A 58 18.64 11.81 -7.81
C ALA A 58 18.11 10.38 -8.01
N VAL A 59 17.90 9.64 -6.92
CA VAL A 59 17.42 8.25 -6.95
C VAL A 59 16.20 8.04 -6.05
N GLY A 60 15.51 6.91 -6.20
CA GLY A 60 14.36 6.56 -5.38
C GLY A 60 13.23 7.61 -5.41
N GLY A 61 12.68 7.95 -4.23
CA GLY A 61 11.58 8.92 -4.13
C GLY A 61 11.94 10.32 -4.61
N TYR A 62 13.17 10.77 -4.32
CA TYR A 62 13.65 12.05 -4.82
C TYR A 62 13.89 12.03 -6.35
N GLY A 63 14.37 10.90 -6.87
CA GLY A 63 14.49 10.64 -8.30
C GLY A 63 13.16 10.73 -9.05
N ARG A 64 12.06 10.25 -8.45
CA ARG A 64 10.68 10.44 -8.97
C ARG A 64 10.20 11.89 -8.95
N GLY A 65 10.95 12.83 -8.37
CA GLY A 65 10.49 14.21 -8.17
C GLY A 65 9.41 14.31 -7.09
N GLN A 66 9.40 13.37 -6.13
CA GLN A 66 8.42 13.30 -5.06
C GLN A 66 9.09 13.53 -3.71
N LEU A 67 9.09 14.77 -3.22
CA LEU A 67 9.76 15.13 -1.98
C LEU A 67 8.80 15.78 -0.98
N HIS A 68 8.46 15.06 0.09
CA HIS A 68 7.71 15.63 1.22
C HIS A 68 8.67 16.42 2.13
N PRO A 69 8.15 17.29 3.02
CA PRO A 69 8.93 17.87 4.12
C PRO A 69 9.65 16.76 4.89
N HIS A 70 10.86 17.01 5.38
CA HIS A 70 11.66 16.02 6.13
C HIS A 70 11.91 14.68 5.43
N SER A 71 11.65 14.53 4.13
CA SER A 71 12.05 13.34 3.38
C SER A 71 13.53 13.38 3.06
N ASP A 72 14.14 12.19 3.01
CA ASP A 72 15.52 12.02 2.58
C ASP A 72 15.71 12.48 1.13
N VAL A 73 16.88 13.07 0.90
CA VAL A 73 17.39 13.47 -0.42
C VAL A 73 18.42 12.42 -0.83
N ASP A 74 17.98 11.43 -1.59
CA ASP A 74 18.82 10.32 -2.01
C ASP A 74 19.58 10.64 -3.31
N LEU A 75 20.91 10.60 -3.24
CA LEU A 75 21.82 10.93 -4.35
C LEU A 75 22.72 9.76 -4.76
N LEU A 76 22.91 9.62 -6.05
CA LEU A 76 24.00 8.88 -6.65
C LEU A 76 24.96 9.87 -7.31
N ILE A 77 26.21 9.89 -6.86
CA ILE A 77 27.30 10.57 -7.51
C ILE A 77 27.99 9.53 -8.41
N LEU A 78 27.72 9.63 -9.71
CA LEU A 78 28.17 8.67 -10.72
C LEU A 78 29.41 9.19 -11.43
N PHE A 79 30.50 8.43 -11.44
CA PHE A 79 31.75 8.80 -12.11
C PHE A 79 32.11 7.82 -13.23
N ALA A 80 32.80 8.33 -14.26
CA ALA A 80 33.10 7.56 -15.48
C ALA A 80 34.27 6.58 -15.33
N GLY A 81 35.30 6.95 -14.55
CA GLY A 81 36.51 6.14 -14.39
C GLY A 81 36.35 4.92 -13.48
N ASP A 82 37.40 4.10 -13.43
CA ASP A 82 37.43 2.93 -12.52
C ASP A 82 37.59 3.36 -11.05
N VAL A 83 38.36 4.43 -10.81
CA VAL A 83 38.65 4.95 -9.47
C VAL A 83 38.54 6.48 -9.49
N LEU A 84 37.93 7.04 -8.46
CA LEU A 84 37.83 8.49 -8.29
C LEU A 84 39.20 9.06 -7.90
N THR A 85 39.60 10.18 -8.52
CA THR A 85 40.88 10.83 -8.17
C THR A 85 40.83 11.41 -6.75
N PRO A 86 41.98 11.64 -6.08
CA PRO A 86 41.99 12.30 -4.78
C PRO A 86 41.33 13.69 -4.79
N THR A 87 41.45 14.43 -5.90
CA THR A 87 40.78 15.73 -6.06
C THR A 87 39.27 15.54 -6.16
N GLY A 88 38.79 14.56 -6.93
CA GLY A 88 37.38 14.21 -7.03
C GLY A 88 36.79 13.77 -5.68
N GLN A 89 37.52 12.95 -4.92
CA GLN A 89 37.13 12.52 -3.57
C GLN A 89 36.94 13.72 -2.63
N ASN A 90 37.94 14.61 -2.55
CA ASN A 90 37.86 15.81 -1.73
C ASN A 90 36.69 16.74 -2.14
N ALA A 91 36.41 16.84 -3.44
CA ALA A 91 35.32 17.67 -3.95
C ALA A 91 33.94 17.09 -3.57
N VAL A 92 33.79 15.76 -3.66
CA VAL A 92 32.58 15.06 -3.21
C VAL A 92 32.39 15.18 -1.69
N GLU A 93 33.45 14.98 -0.90
CA GLU A 93 33.39 15.14 0.57
C GLU A 93 32.98 16.56 0.97
N SER A 94 33.55 17.57 0.31
CA SER A 94 33.21 18.98 0.54
C SER A 94 31.76 19.28 0.19
N PHE A 95 31.26 18.72 -0.91
CA PHE A 95 29.87 18.84 -1.34
C PHE A 95 28.90 18.19 -0.34
N VAL A 96 29.13 16.93 0.03
CA VAL A 96 28.31 16.19 0.98
C VAL A 96 28.26 16.90 2.34
N THR A 97 29.42 17.35 2.84
CA THR A 97 29.53 18.10 4.10
C THR A 97 28.71 19.38 4.05
N ALA A 98 28.79 20.13 2.94
CA ALA A 98 28.04 21.37 2.78
C ALA A 98 26.51 21.15 2.77
N LEU A 99 26.03 20.02 2.27
CA LEU A 99 24.61 19.67 2.30
C LEU A 99 24.15 19.26 3.70
N TRP A 100 24.97 18.48 4.42
CA TRP A 100 24.70 18.13 5.83
C TRP A 100 24.61 19.39 6.70
N ASP A 101 25.57 20.30 6.58
CA ASP A 101 25.58 21.59 7.28
C ASP A 101 24.36 22.46 6.95
N ALA A 102 23.82 22.31 5.74
CA ALA A 102 22.63 23.00 5.30
C ALA A 102 21.33 22.40 5.86
N GLY A 103 21.38 21.22 6.48
CA GLY A 103 20.25 20.55 7.10
C GLY A 103 19.50 19.58 6.19
N PHE A 104 20.10 19.14 5.08
CA PHE A 104 19.52 18.08 4.26
C PHE A 104 19.66 16.72 4.97
N TYR A 105 18.57 15.95 5.05
CA TYR A 105 18.62 14.52 5.38
C TYR A 105 19.13 13.78 4.15
N LEU A 106 20.41 13.43 4.11
CA LEU A 106 21.07 12.97 2.89
C LEU A 106 21.37 11.47 2.94
N GLY A 107 20.74 10.72 2.04
CA GLY A 107 21.24 9.42 1.60
C GLY A 107 22.14 9.62 0.38
N HIS A 108 23.34 9.07 0.35
CA HIS A 108 24.17 9.17 -0.85
C HIS A 108 25.05 7.95 -1.09
N SER A 109 25.41 7.75 -2.36
CA SER A 109 26.44 6.78 -2.77
C SER A 109 27.32 7.39 -3.86
N VAL A 110 28.58 6.97 -3.90
CA VAL A 110 29.57 7.41 -4.89
C VAL A 110 30.07 6.16 -5.60
N ARG A 111 29.68 5.96 -6.86
CA ARG A 111 29.92 4.69 -7.58
C ARG A 111 30.19 4.95 -9.06
N ASN A 112 30.95 4.07 -9.70
CA ASN A 112 31.00 3.97 -11.15
C ASN A 112 29.91 3.01 -11.68
N LEU A 113 29.83 2.87 -13.00
CA LEU A 113 28.84 2.01 -13.66
C LEU A 113 28.96 0.53 -13.26
N ALA A 114 30.19 0.00 -13.17
CA ALA A 114 30.44 -1.40 -12.82
C ALA A 114 29.98 -1.72 -11.40
N GLN A 115 30.32 -0.85 -10.44
CA GLN A 115 29.89 -0.94 -9.04
C GLN A 115 28.37 -0.85 -8.91
N CYS A 116 27.73 0.08 -9.64
CA CYS A 116 26.26 0.15 -9.67
C CYS A 116 25.64 -1.16 -10.17
N ARG A 117 26.19 -1.78 -11.21
CA ARG A 117 25.68 -3.06 -11.73
C ARG A 117 25.83 -4.19 -10.71
N GLU A 118 26.98 -4.29 -10.05
CA GLU A 118 27.24 -5.29 -9.00
C GLU A 118 26.23 -5.18 -7.85
N GLU A 119 26.02 -3.97 -7.35
CA GLU A 119 25.09 -3.69 -6.25
C GLU A 119 23.63 -3.98 -6.63
N VAL A 120 23.24 -3.60 -7.85
CA VAL A 120 21.90 -3.94 -8.38
C VAL A 120 21.72 -5.45 -8.49
N ALA A 121 22.73 -6.19 -8.92
CA ALA A 121 22.64 -7.64 -9.03
C ALA A 121 22.55 -8.34 -7.66
N ALA A 122 23.14 -7.75 -6.62
CA ALA A 122 23.13 -8.29 -5.27
C ALA A 122 21.84 -7.97 -4.49
N ASP A 123 21.20 -6.82 -4.73
CA ASP A 123 20.10 -6.33 -3.91
C ASP A 123 18.94 -5.71 -4.73
N VAL A 124 17.75 -6.27 -4.55
CA VAL A 124 16.52 -5.81 -5.20
C VAL A 124 16.10 -4.40 -4.71
N SER A 125 16.44 -4.01 -3.49
CA SER A 125 16.17 -2.66 -2.98
C SER A 125 17.01 -1.62 -3.73
N THR A 126 18.29 -1.89 -3.94
CA THR A 126 19.17 -1.08 -4.80
C THR A 126 18.69 -1.05 -6.25
N ALA A 127 18.26 -2.19 -6.80
CA ALA A 127 17.65 -2.25 -8.12
C ALA A 127 16.45 -1.30 -8.25
N THR A 128 15.61 -1.24 -7.21
CA THR A 128 14.44 -0.35 -7.16
C THR A 128 14.84 1.11 -7.20
N SER A 129 15.78 1.52 -6.35
CA SER A 129 16.26 2.90 -6.29
C SER A 129 16.90 3.36 -7.60
N LEU A 130 17.69 2.50 -8.24
CA LEU A 130 18.40 2.82 -9.48
C LEU A 130 17.55 2.70 -10.75
N MET A 131 16.40 2.06 -10.69
CA MET A 131 15.38 2.21 -11.73
C MET A 131 14.79 3.62 -11.75
N GLU A 132 14.80 4.30 -10.61
CA GLU A 132 14.15 5.60 -10.40
C GLU A 132 15.13 6.76 -10.45
N ILE A 133 16.08 6.71 -11.39
CA ILE A 133 17.08 7.76 -11.52
C ILE A 133 16.53 8.99 -12.27
N ARG A 134 17.02 10.16 -11.86
CA ARG A 134 16.83 11.43 -12.57
C ARG A 134 18.12 12.24 -12.50
N LEU A 135 18.69 12.53 -13.67
CA LEU A 135 19.89 13.36 -13.77
C LEU A 135 19.58 14.80 -13.33
N LEU A 136 20.35 15.31 -12.37
CA LEU A 136 20.27 16.71 -11.94
C LEU A 136 21.26 17.58 -12.73
N CYS A 137 22.51 17.14 -12.84
CA CYS A 137 23.55 17.79 -13.63
C CYS A 137 24.73 16.85 -13.93
N GLY A 138 25.59 17.24 -14.88
CA GLY A 138 26.74 16.46 -15.33
C GLY A 138 26.51 15.73 -16.66
N PRO A 139 27.39 14.79 -17.05
CA PRO A 139 27.33 14.11 -18.35
C PRO A 139 26.10 13.21 -18.48
N ALA A 140 25.17 13.58 -19.38
CA ALA A 140 23.94 12.81 -19.61
C ALA A 140 24.18 11.38 -20.10
N GLY A 141 25.31 11.14 -20.77
CA GLY A 141 25.72 9.82 -21.23
C GLY A 141 25.87 8.79 -20.10
N LEU A 142 26.36 9.21 -18.93
CA LEU A 142 26.54 8.30 -17.79
C LEU A 142 25.21 7.78 -17.23
N ALA A 143 24.23 8.67 -17.06
CA ALA A 143 22.90 8.27 -16.59
C ALA A 143 22.20 7.33 -17.59
N ALA A 144 22.34 7.59 -18.91
CA ALA A 144 21.79 6.72 -19.94
C ALA A 144 22.46 5.34 -19.96
N GLN A 145 23.79 5.29 -19.82
CA GLN A 145 24.52 4.02 -19.73
C GLN A 145 24.15 3.22 -18.49
N LEU A 146 23.97 3.89 -17.34
CA LEU A 146 23.49 3.24 -16.12
C LEU A 146 22.11 2.60 -16.34
N GLN A 147 21.14 3.32 -16.92
CA GLN A 147 19.81 2.78 -17.21
C GLN A 147 19.87 1.54 -18.11
N ALA A 148 20.74 1.56 -19.12
CA ALA A 148 20.93 0.41 -20.00
C ALA A 148 21.53 -0.79 -19.26
N GLN A 149 22.49 -0.58 -18.35
CA GLN A 149 23.15 -1.67 -17.60
C GLN A 149 22.28 -2.30 -16.50
N VAL A 150 21.27 -1.59 -16.01
CA VAL A 150 20.35 -2.07 -14.96
C VAL A 150 18.98 -2.48 -15.51
N ALA A 151 18.85 -2.53 -16.85
CA ALA A 151 17.62 -2.89 -17.54
C ALA A 151 17.18 -4.35 -17.23
N PRO A 152 15.89 -4.69 -17.38
CA PRO A 152 15.34 -6.01 -17.04
C PRO A 152 15.99 -7.19 -17.79
N ASP A 153 16.55 -6.95 -18.96
CA ASP A 153 17.29 -7.94 -19.76
C ASP A 153 18.73 -8.16 -19.30
N GLN A 154 19.25 -7.28 -18.43
CA GLN A 154 20.63 -7.32 -17.94
C GLN A 154 20.75 -7.87 -16.52
N VAL A 155 19.84 -7.46 -15.64
CA VAL A 155 19.78 -7.85 -14.23
C VAL A 155 18.31 -7.94 -13.84
N TRP A 156 17.90 -8.76 -12.87
CA TRP A 156 16.51 -8.83 -12.37
C TRP A 156 15.44 -8.75 -13.47
N SER A 157 15.14 -9.89 -14.10
CA SER A 157 14.01 -9.97 -15.02
C SER A 157 12.71 -9.51 -14.34
N ALA A 158 11.70 -9.14 -15.13
CA ALA A 158 10.43 -8.67 -14.56
C ALA A 158 9.80 -9.68 -13.60
N GLY A 159 9.92 -10.98 -13.88
CA GLY A 159 9.44 -12.06 -13.02
C GLY A 159 10.23 -12.19 -11.71
N GLU A 160 11.57 -12.20 -11.78
CA GLU A 160 12.42 -12.27 -10.58
C GLU A 160 12.21 -11.06 -9.67
N PHE A 161 12.16 -9.87 -10.27
CA PHE A 161 11.92 -8.62 -9.56
C PHE A 161 10.54 -8.63 -8.87
N PHE A 162 9.49 -9.05 -9.59
CA PHE A 162 8.15 -9.15 -9.03
C PHE A 162 8.11 -10.14 -7.87
N HIS A 163 8.68 -11.34 -8.02
CA HIS A 163 8.70 -12.34 -6.96
C HIS A 163 9.40 -11.81 -5.68
N ALA A 164 10.57 -11.18 -5.84
CA ALA A 164 11.30 -10.59 -4.73
C ALA A 164 10.51 -9.46 -4.04
N LYS A 165 9.91 -8.54 -4.81
CA LYS A 165 9.09 -7.45 -4.26
C LYS A 165 7.79 -7.90 -3.63
N PHE A 166 7.19 -8.96 -4.17
CA PHE A 166 6.01 -9.57 -3.58
C PHE A 166 6.33 -10.19 -2.21
N ALA A 167 7.47 -10.86 -2.07
CA ALA A 167 7.94 -11.38 -0.78
C ALA A 167 8.23 -10.24 0.23
N GLU A 168 8.91 -9.17 -0.18
CA GLU A 168 9.14 -7.99 0.67
C GLU A 168 7.82 -7.37 1.18
N GLN A 169 6.81 -7.26 0.30
CA GLN A 169 5.50 -6.73 0.70
C GLN A 169 4.80 -7.64 1.72
N GLN A 170 4.80 -8.95 1.52
CA GLN A 170 4.19 -9.89 2.47
C GLN A 170 4.85 -9.79 3.84
N ALA A 171 6.19 -9.83 3.90
CA ALA A 171 6.93 -9.70 5.15
C ALA A 171 6.66 -8.35 5.85
N ARG A 172 6.54 -7.26 5.09
CA ARG A 172 6.15 -5.95 5.63
C ARG A 172 4.74 -5.97 6.22
N HIS A 173 3.76 -6.54 5.53
CA HIS A 173 2.38 -6.61 6.01
C HIS A 173 2.24 -7.49 7.27
N GLU A 174 3.03 -8.56 7.38
CA GLU A 174 3.09 -9.42 8.57
C GLU A 174 3.55 -8.66 9.83
N GLN A 175 4.51 -7.73 9.70
CA GLN A 175 4.98 -6.90 10.82
C GLN A 175 3.86 -6.01 11.42
N PHE A 176 2.82 -5.71 10.65
CA PHE A 176 1.65 -4.92 11.08
C PHE A 176 0.45 -5.80 11.47
N GLY A 177 0.65 -7.10 11.68
CA GLY A 177 -0.42 -8.03 12.06
C GLY A 177 -1.44 -8.30 10.94
N GLU A 178 -1.00 -8.18 9.68
CA GLU A 178 -1.78 -8.45 8.46
C GLU A 178 -3.03 -7.55 8.29
N THR A 179 -3.05 -6.37 8.92
CA THR A 179 -4.24 -5.50 8.92
C THR A 179 -3.91 -4.02 8.78
N ALA A 180 -4.67 -3.32 7.93
CA ALA A 180 -4.62 -1.87 7.79
C ALA A 180 -5.22 -1.11 8.99
N TYR A 181 -5.97 -1.81 9.85
CA TYR A 181 -6.88 -1.19 10.81
C TYR A 181 -6.28 -0.94 12.20
N ASN A 182 -4.96 -0.75 12.32
CA ASN A 182 -4.35 -0.35 13.60
C ASN A 182 -4.74 1.10 13.95
N LEU A 183 -5.11 1.41 15.20
CA LEU A 183 -5.50 2.75 15.67
C LEU A 183 -4.40 3.82 15.48
N GLU A 184 -3.13 3.43 15.45
CA GLU A 184 -2.02 4.30 15.06
C GLU A 184 -1.35 3.78 13.79
N PRO A 185 -2.04 3.88 12.63
CA PRO A 185 -1.61 3.21 11.41
C PRO A 185 -0.37 3.88 10.80
N ASN A 186 0.44 3.09 10.09
CA ASN A 186 1.54 3.61 9.29
C ASN A 186 1.08 3.89 7.85
N ILE A 187 1.12 5.16 7.44
CA ILE A 187 0.60 5.62 6.13
C ILE A 187 1.48 5.21 4.96
N LYS A 188 2.74 4.85 5.23
CA LYS A 188 3.73 4.49 4.22
C LYS A 188 3.87 2.97 4.09
N GLU A 189 4.17 2.31 5.20
CA GLU A 189 4.54 0.89 5.23
C GLU A 189 3.37 -0.03 5.59
N GLY A 190 2.22 0.48 6.05
CA GLY A 190 1.03 -0.35 6.32
C GLY A 190 0.37 -0.91 5.05
N PRO A 191 -0.47 -1.96 5.16
CA PRO A 191 -1.30 -2.44 4.05
C PRO A 191 -2.18 -1.31 3.47
N GLY A 192 -2.22 -1.18 2.15
CA GLY A 192 -2.89 -0.08 1.45
C GLY A 192 -2.18 1.29 1.55
N GLY A 193 -1.00 1.35 2.16
CA GLY A 193 -0.18 2.56 2.30
C GLY A 193 0.59 2.93 1.03
N LEU A 194 1.40 3.99 1.10
CA LEU A 194 2.15 4.51 -0.04
C LEU A 194 3.09 3.48 -0.68
N ARG A 195 3.67 2.57 0.11
CA ARG A 195 4.58 1.53 -0.38
C ARG A 195 3.86 0.51 -1.27
N ASP A 196 2.59 0.24 -1.04
CA ASP A 196 1.77 -0.64 -1.90
C ASP A 196 1.60 -0.02 -3.29
N ILE A 197 1.30 1.29 -3.35
CA ILE A 197 1.19 2.03 -4.62
C ILE A 197 2.53 2.07 -5.36
N GLN A 198 3.62 2.25 -4.62
CA GLN A 198 4.98 2.23 -5.17
C GLN A 198 5.35 0.84 -5.71
N MET A 199 4.98 -0.23 -5.00
CA MET A 199 5.20 -1.61 -5.45
C MET A 199 4.59 -1.84 -6.84
N VAL A 200 3.31 -1.47 -7.01
CA VAL A 200 2.62 -1.50 -8.32
C VAL A 200 3.39 -0.70 -9.36
N SER A 201 3.82 0.52 -9.03
CA SER A 201 4.57 1.40 -9.94
C SER A 201 5.91 0.79 -10.37
N TRP A 202 6.64 0.16 -9.44
CA TRP A 202 7.93 -0.47 -9.70
C TRP A 202 7.81 -1.69 -10.59
N VAL A 203 6.83 -2.56 -10.32
CA VAL A 203 6.57 -3.74 -11.15
C VAL A 203 6.12 -3.33 -12.54
N ALA A 204 5.22 -2.35 -12.66
CA ALA A 204 4.78 -1.80 -13.95
C ALA A 204 5.97 -1.25 -14.75
N LYS A 205 6.81 -0.44 -14.12
CA LYS A 205 8.01 0.13 -14.75
C LYS A 205 9.01 -0.95 -15.16
N ARG A 206 9.23 -1.98 -14.34
CA ARG A 206 10.12 -3.09 -14.67
C ARG A 206 9.59 -3.91 -15.85
N HIS A 207 8.29 -4.16 -15.86
CA HIS A 207 7.68 -5.06 -16.83
C HIS A 207 7.42 -4.40 -18.18
N PHE A 208 6.85 -3.20 -18.18
CA PHE A 208 6.38 -2.50 -19.37
C PHE A 208 7.28 -1.33 -19.80
N GLY A 209 8.21 -0.90 -18.94
CA GLY A 209 9.01 0.30 -19.20
C GLY A 209 8.20 1.61 -19.11
N THR A 210 6.98 1.58 -18.58
CA THR A 210 6.16 2.78 -18.42
C THR A 210 6.75 3.73 -17.39
N ARG A 211 6.55 5.03 -17.62
CA ARG A 211 7.00 6.09 -16.70
C ARG A 211 5.96 6.46 -15.66
N ASP A 212 4.69 6.15 -15.91
CA ASP A 212 3.58 6.48 -15.04
C ASP A 212 2.62 5.30 -14.84
N LEU A 213 1.70 5.50 -13.90
CA LEU A 213 0.64 4.55 -13.56
C LEU A 213 -0.49 4.52 -14.60
N HIS A 214 -0.61 5.52 -15.47
CA HIS A 214 -1.67 5.55 -16.49
C HIS A 214 -1.46 4.47 -17.55
N GLY A 215 -0.20 4.13 -17.85
CA GLY A 215 0.13 2.99 -18.71
C GLY A 215 -0.54 1.67 -18.29
N LEU A 216 -0.87 1.47 -17.00
CA LEU A 216 -1.62 0.28 -16.56
C LEU A 216 -3.05 0.19 -17.14
N VAL A 217 -3.63 1.32 -17.54
CA VAL A 217 -4.90 1.34 -18.28
C VAL A 217 -4.70 0.79 -19.69
N GLU A 218 -3.64 1.22 -20.37
CA GLU A 218 -3.31 0.78 -21.73
C GLU A 218 -3.05 -0.74 -21.81
N TYR A 219 -2.44 -1.31 -20.76
CA TYR A 219 -2.20 -2.75 -20.65
C TYR A 219 -3.38 -3.54 -20.05
N GLY A 220 -4.51 -2.90 -19.74
CA GLY A 220 -5.73 -3.56 -19.25
C GLY A 220 -5.68 -4.04 -17.79
N PHE A 221 -4.69 -3.59 -17.01
CA PHE A 221 -4.59 -3.87 -15.57
C PHE A 221 -5.63 -3.08 -14.79
N LEU A 222 -5.82 -1.82 -15.19
CA LEU A 222 -6.80 -0.90 -14.62
C LEU A 222 -7.79 -0.47 -15.69
N ASN A 223 -9.01 -0.16 -15.26
CA ASN A 223 -9.88 0.72 -16.03
C ASN A 223 -9.68 2.19 -15.58
N GLU A 224 -10.24 3.13 -16.33
CA GLU A 224 -10.15 4.57 -16.03
C GLU A 224 -10.74 4.98 -14.67
N SER A 225 -11.72 4.25 -14.15
CA SER A 225 -12.25 4.50 -12.81
C SER A 225 -11.25 4.08 -11.74
N GLU A 226 -10.68 2.89 -11.88
CA GLU A 226 -9.71 2.34 -10.92
C GLU A 226 -8.39 3.11 -10.93
N TYR A 227 -7.96 3.60 -12.10
CA TYR A 227 -6.84 4.53 -12.20
C TYR A 227 -7.11 5.83 -11.42
N ARG A 228 -8.28 6.44 -11.61
CA ARG A 228 -8.67 7.63 -10.84
C ARG A 228 -8.72 7.36 -9.34
N GLU A 229 -9.26 6.21 -8.93
CA GLU A 229 -9.26 5.80 -7.52
C GLU A 229 -7.85 5.67 -6.94
N LEU A 230 -6.91 5.09 -7.70
CA LEU A 230 -5.51 4.95 -7.29
C LEU A 230 -4.83 6.32 -7.12
N ILE A 231 -5.04 7.24 -8.06
CA ILE A 231 -4.45 8.58 -8.02
C ILE A 231 -5.05 9.41 -6.89
N GLU A 232 -6.37 9.41 -6.70
CA GLU A 232 -7.02 10.13 -5.60
C GLU A 232 -6.61 9.57 -4.24
N GLY A 233 -6.51 8.24 -4.10
CA GLY A 233 -5.98 7.62 -2.89
C GLY A 233 -4.53 8.02 -2.60
N GLN A 234 -3.66 8.07 -3.63
CA GLN A 234 -2.29 8.57 -3.48
C GLN A 234 -2.28 10.04 -3.01
N ARG A 235 -3.07 10.91 -3.65
CA ARG A 235 -3.18 12.33 -3.27
C ARG A 235 -3.66 12.49 -1.84
N TYR A 236 -4.65 11.70 -1.43
CA TYR A 236 -5.14 11.69 -0.05
C TYR A 236 -4.03 11.32 0.95
N LEU A 237 -3.34 10.20 0.72
CA LEU A 237 -2.23 9.77 1.58
C LEU A 237 -1.07 10.77 1.59
N TRP A 238 -0.77 11.40 0.46
CA TRP A 238 0.24 12.47 0.41
C TRP A 238 -0.17 13.67 1.24
N ARG A 239 -1.44 14.08 1.19
CA ARG A 239 -1.93 15.22 1.96
C ARG A 239 -1.82 14.94 3.46
N VAL A 240 -2.20 13.74 3.89
CA VAL A 240 -2.06 13.26 5.27
C VAL A 240 -0.59 13.26 5.69
N ARG A 241 0.30 12.67 4.89
CA ARG A 241 1.74 12.60 5.17
C ARG A 241 2.39 13.97 5.26
N PHE A 242 2.01 14.88 4.38
CA PHE A 242 2.54 16.25 4.37
C PHE A 242 2.14 17.00 5.64
N ALA A 243 0.86 16.93 6.05
CA ALA A 243 0.41 17.49 7.32
C ALA A 243 1.14 16.85 8.51
N LEU A 244 1.27 15.52 8.53
CA LEU A 244 1.93 14.78 9.60
C LEU A 244 3.39 15.23 9.78
N HIS A 245 4.13 15.35 8.69
CA HIS A 245 5.53 15.80 8.71
C HIS A 245 5.66 17.25 9.22
N LEU A 246 4.79 18.16 8.79
CA LEU A 246 4.76 19.54 9.29
C LEU A 246 4.44 19.59 10.79
N LEU A 247 3.44 18.83 11.23
CA LEU A 247 3.00 18.80 12.63
C LEU A 247 4.02 18.16 13.57
N ALA A 248 4.77 17.16 13.07
CA ALA A 248 5.79 16.44 13.80
C ALA A 248 7.16 17.15 13.79
N GLY A 249 7.43 17.98 12.78
CA GLY A 249 8.73 18.64 12.58
C GLY A 249 9.87 17.67 12.23
N ARG A 250 9.53 16.46 11.80
CA ARG A 250 10.46 15.38 11.42
C ARG A 250 9.76 14.38 10.50
N ALA A 251 10.53 13.44 9.94
CA ALA A 251 9.96 12.27 9.30
C ALA A 251 9.16 11.46 10.35
N GLU A 252 7.87 11.27 10.07
CA GLU A 252 6.96 10.45 10.86
C GLU A 252 5.90 9.90 9.90
N ASP A 253 5.80 8.58 9.82
CA ASP A 253 4.84 7.92 8.96
C ASP A 253 3.71 7.23 9.77
N ARG A 254 3.77 7.26 11.11
CA ARG A 254 2.70 6.76 11.98
C ARG A 254 1.74 7.89 12.36
N LEU A 255 0.46 7.67 12.13
CA LEU A 255 -0.60 8.55 12.60
C LEU A 255 -0.84 8.31 14.09
N LEU A 256 0.00 8.89 14.95
CA LEU A 256 -0.21 8.83 16.40
C LEU A 256 -1.44 9.63 16.81
N PHE A 257 -2.08 9.26 17.93
CA PHE A 257 -3.34 9.89 18.39
C PHE A 257 -3.32 11.43 18.41
N ASP A 258 -2.22 12.02 18.91
CA ASP A 258 -2.07 13.48 18.98
C ASP A 258 -2.05 14.13 17.60
N PHE A 259 -1.45 13.47 16.61
CA PHE A 259 -1.42 13.97 15.23
C PHE A 259 -2.76 13.78 14.53
N GLN A 260 -3.47 12.68 14.79
CA GLN A 260 -4.80 12.45 14.19
C GLN A 260 -5.77 13.59 14.49
N ARG A 261 -5.81 14.05 15.76
CA ARG A 261 -6.65 15.19 16.17
C ARG A 261 -6.28 16.47 15.43
N ARG A 262 -4.99 16.82 15.42
CA ARG A 262 -4.49 18.04 14.77
C ARG A 262 -4.69 18.02 13.25
N ILE A 263 -4.53 16.86 12.61
CA ILE A 263 -4.79 16.70 11.17
C ILE A 263 -6.29 16.82 10.88
N ALA A 264 -7.15 16.21 11.70
CA ALA A 264 -8.60 16.34 11.56
C ALA A 264 -9.03 17.82 11.60
N GLU A 265 -8.49 18.60 12.55
CA GLU A 265 -8.70 20.05 12.64
C GLU A 265 -8.19 20.78 11.38
N TRP A 266 -6.96 20.51 10.95
CA TRP A 266 -6.38 21.12 9.74
C TRP A 266 -7.16 20.80 8.46
N PHE A 267 -7.80 19.64 8.41
CA PHE A 267 -8.60 19.22 7.26
C PHE A 267 -10.06 19.70 7.36
N GLY A 268 -10.43 20.39 8.43
CA GLY A 268 -11.74 21.00 8.62
C GLY A 268 -12.83 20.02 9.06
N TYR A 269 -12.46 18.85 9.60
CA TYR A 269 -13.42 17.96 10.24
C TYR A 269 -14.00 18.65 11.48
N ARG A 270 -15.32 18.55 11.67
CA ARG A 270 -16.05 19.21 12.75
C ARG A 270 -16.77 18.19 13.62
N GLY A 271 -16.85 18.52 14.90
CA GLY A 271 -17.57 17.79 15.94
C GLY A 271 -17.74 18.67 17.17
N ASP A 272 -18.46 18.20 18.17
CA ASP A 272 -18.48 18.87 19.48
C ASP A 272 -17.05 18.90 20.07
N PRO A 273 -16.53 20.06 20.53
CA PRO A 273 -15.23 20.15 21.20
C PRO A 273 -15.03 19.20 22.39
N ALA A 274 -16.11 18.75 23.03
CA ALA A 274 -16.08 17.78 24.12
C ALA A 274 -16.10 16.31 23.64
N SER A 275 -16.18 16.07 22.32
CA SER A 275 -16.31 14.74 21.70
C SER A 275 -15.10 14.38 20.82
N ASN A 276 -15.00 13.09 20.47
CA ASN A 276 -14.01 12.59 19.51
C ASN A 276 -14.53 12.57 18.05
N GLU A 277 -15.70 13.15 17.76
CA GLU A 277 -16.38 12.99 16.46
C GLU A 277 -15.52 13.44 15.27
N ALA A 278 -14.81 14.57 15.38
CA ALA A 278 -14.01 15.10 14.29
C ALA A 278 -12.86 14.15 13.91
N VAL A 279 -12.17 13.59 14.91
CA VAL A 279 -11.06 12.66 14.69
C VAL A 279 -11.56 11.29 14.24
N GLU A 280 -12.68 10.82 14.77
CA GLU A 280 -13.31 9.56 14.33
C GLU A 280 -13.78 9.64 12.87
N GLN A 281 -14.35 10.78 12.44
CA GLN A 281 -14.72 11.01 11.03
C GLN A 281 -13.48 11.01 10.12
N PHE A 282 -12.41 11.69 10.51
CA PHE A 282 -11.16 11.70 9.76
C PHE A 282 -10.58 10.29 9.62
N MET A 283 -10.47 9.56 10.73
CA MET A 283 -9.91 8.21 10.75
C MET A 283 -10.80 7.22 9.99
N GLN A 284 -12.12 7.36 10.06
CA GLN A 284 -13.04 6.56 9.24
C GLN A 284 -12.84 6.81 7.74
N GLY A 285 -12.64 8.07 7.33
CA GLY A 285 -12.26 8.41 5.97
C GLY A 285 -10.93 7.77 5.57
N TYR A 286 -9.91 7.87 6.44
CA TYR A 286 -8.60 7.27 6.22
C TYR A 286 -8.68 5.75 6.00
N TYR A 287 -9.36 5.00 6.88
CA TYR A 287 -9.45 3.55 6.72
C TYR A 287 -10.21 3.15 5.45
N ARG A 288 -11.27 3.87 5.09
CA ARG A 288 -12.00 3.62 3.83
C ARG A 288 -11.11 3.77 2.61
N GLU A 289 -10.26 4.80 2.58
CA GLU A 289 -9.30 5.01 1.49
C GLU A 289 -8.23 3.91 1.44
N VAL A 290 -7.62 3.59 2.59
CA VAL A 290 -6.59 2.55 2.67
C VAL A 290 -7.13 1.18 2.29
N THR A 291 -8.35 0.80 2.73
CA THR A 291 -8.97 -0.47 2.31
C THR A 291 -9.24 -0.51 0.80
N ARG A 292 -9.60 0.63 0.19
CA ARG A 292 -9.78 0.71 -1.27
C ARG A 292 -8.46 0.50 -2.00
N LEU A 293 -7.39 1.14 -1.53
CA LEU A 293 -6.04 0.97 -2.08
C LEU A 293 -5.50 -0.44 -1.89
N GLU A 294 -5.73 -1.06 -0.74
CA GLU A 294 -5.36 -2.44 -0.45
C GLU A 294 -6.03 -3.42 -1.43
N ARG A 295 -7.34 -3.25 -1.70
CA ARG A 295 -8.07 -4.03 -2.71
C ARG A 295 -7.52 -3.84 -4.13
N LEU A 296 -7.18 -2.60 -4.49
CA LEU A 296 -6.59 -2.30 -5.80
C LEU A 296 -5.24 -2.98 -5.93
N ASN A 297 -4.38 -2.86 -4.91
CA ASN A 297 -3.08 -3.48 -4.86
C ASN A 297 -3.19 -5.00 -5.04
N GLU A 298 -3.97 -5.71 -4.21
CA GLU A 298 -4.13 -7.16 -4.31
C GLU A 298 -4.50 -7.62 -5.73
N ARG A 299 -5.50 -6.98 -6.34
CA ARG A 299 -5.94 -7.32 -7.70
C ARG A 299 -4.82 -7.12 -8.72
N LEU A 300 -4.09 -6.01 -8.65
CA LEU A 300 -2.99 -5.72 -9.55
C LEU A 300 -1.85 -6.72 -9.39
N LEU A 301 -1.49 -7.07 -8.16
CA LEU A 301 -0.42 -8.04 -7.91
C LEU A 301 -0.78 -9.43 -8.41
N GLN A 302 -2.05 -9.82 -8.30
CA GLN A 302 -2.52 -11.07 -8.87
C GLN A 302 -2.45 -11.06 -10.41
N LEU A 303 -2.84 -9.96 -11.06
CA LEU A 303 -2.69 -9.82 -12.52
C LEU A 303 -1.22 -9.89 -12.94
N PHE A 304 -0.32 -9.24 -12.20
CA PHE A 304 1.12 -9.32 -12.45
C PHE A 304 1.64 -10.75 -12.26
N GLN A 305 1.23 -11.43 -11.20
CA GLN A 305 1.58 -12.82 -10.95
C GLN A 305 1.14 -13.72 -12.12
N GLU A 306 -0.08 -13.55 -12.61
CA GLU A 306 -0.62 -14.32 -13.72
C GLU A 306 0.15 -14.11 -15.02
N GLN A 307 0.55 -12.87 -15.32
CA GLN A 307 1.25 -12.52 -16.55
C GLN A 307 2.75 -12.86 -16.50
N LEU A 308 3.41 -12.64 -15.35
CA LEU A 308 4.87 -12.74 -15.22
C LEU A 308 5.36 -14.14 -14.85
N LEU A 309 4.59 -14.89 -14.06
CA LEU A 309 5.07 -16.15 -13.46
C LEU A 309 4.40 -17.39 -14.06
N SER A 310 3.47 -17.24 -15.00
CA SER A 310 2.68 -18.38 -15.47
C SER A 310 2.26 -18.24 -16.94
N PRO A 311 3.16 -18.51 -17.90
CA PRO A 311 2.86 -18.45 -19.33
C PRO A 311 2.22 -19.72 -19.94
N GLU A 312 2.09 -20.84 -19.22
CA GLU A 312 1.64 -22.13 -19.80
C GLU A 312 0.12 -22.43 -19.70
N GLN A 313 -0.31 -23.39 -20.54
CA GLN A 313 -1.70 -23.86 -20.74
C GLN A 313 -2.40 -24.11 -19.40
N THR A 314 -3.41 -23.28 -19.13
CA THR A 314 -4.06 -23.27 -17.83
C THR A 314 -5.16 -24.30 -17.80
N VAL A 315 -4.99 -25.33 -16.97
CA VAL A 315 -6.07 -26.27 -16.63
C VAL A 315 -7.16 -25.47 -15.91
N VAL A 316 -8.36 -25.50 -16.48
CA VAL A 316 -9.57 -24.91 -15.90
C VAL A 316 -10.41 -26.04 -15.36
N GLU A 317 -10.68 -26.03 -14.06
CA GLU A 317 -11.43 -27.10 -13.40
C GLU A 317 -12.78 -26.56 -12.92
N PRO A 318 -13.92 -27.09 -13.40
CA PRO A 318 -15.23 -26.66 -12.92
C PRO A 318 -15.38 -26.88 -11.41
N LEU A 319 -15.94 -25.90 -10.71
CA LEU A 319 -16.21 -26.00 -9.27
C LEU A 319 -17.58 -25.42 -8.94
N GLY A 320 -18.53 -26.25 -8.51
CA GLY A 320 -19.89 -25.80 -8.21
C GLY A 320 -20.65 -25.30 -9.45
N GLN A 321 -21.67 -24.45 -9.25
CA GLN A 321 -22.52 -23.97 -10.34
C GLN A 321 -22.06 -22.61 -10.86
N GLY A 322 -21.38 -22.60 -12.01
CA GLY A 322 -20.94 -21.36 -12.65
C GLY A 322 -19.64 -20.78 -12.09
N PHE A 323 -18.91 -21.52 -11.25
CA PHE A 323 -17.52 -21.21 -10.90
C PHE A 323 -16.55 -22.24 -11.47
N GLN A 324 -15.29 -21.84 -11.56
CA GLN A 324 -14.19 -22.69 -11.98
C GLN A 324 -12.90 -22.25 -11.29
N LEU A 325 -11.96 -23.18 -11.19
CA LEU A 325 -10.61 -22.91 -10.72
C LEU A 325 -9.71 -22.63 -11.90
N ARG A 326 -8.93 -21.55 -11.78
CA ARG A 326 -7.86 -21.19 -12.69
C ARG A 326 -6.61 -20.95 -11.86
N ARG A 327 -5.62 -21.85 -11.97
CA ARG A 327 -4.33 -21.76 -11.24
C ARG A 327 -4.50 -21.67 -9.72
N GLY A 328 -5.42 -22.46 -9.16
CA GLY A 328 -5.71 -22.45 -7.72
C GLY A 328 -6.48 -21.22 -7.23
N TYR A 329 -6.96 -20.34 -8.13
CA TYR A 329 -7.85 -19.24 -7.81
C TYR A 329 -9.27 -19.51 -8.32
N LEU A 330 -10.26 -19.16 -7.51
CA LEU A 330 -11.67 -19.25 -7.87
C LEU A 330 -12.07 -18.09 -8.77
N GLU A 331 -12.68 -18.38 -9.91
CA GLU A 331 -13.30 -17.40 -10.79
C GLU A 331 -14.72 -17.80 -11.20
N VAL A 332 -15.52 -16.84 -11.64
CA VAL A 332 -16.79 -17.12 -12.32
C VAL A 332 -16.52 -17.62 -13.74
N ALA A 333 -17.34 -18.57 -14.19
CA ALA A 333 -17.28 -19.11 -15.56
C ALA A 333 -17.99 -18.18 -16.58
N ASP A 334 -18.96 -17.39 -16.13
CA ASP A 334 -19.68 -16.37 -16.91
C ASP A 334 -19.71 -15.06 -16.12
N GLU A 335 -19.30 -13.95 -16.73
CA GLU A 335 -19.32 -12.61 -16.10
C GLU A 335 -20.74 -12.16 -15.73
N ARG A 336 -21.76 -12.74 -16.35
CA ARG A 336 -23.18 -12.45 -16.07
C ARG A 336 -23.74 -13.25 -14.89
N LEU A 337 -22.95 -14.17 -14.30
CA LEU A 337 -23.41 -15.06 -13.24
C LEU A 337 -24.12 -14.32 -12.10
N PHE A 338 -23.53 -13.23 -11.59
CA PHE A 338 -24.12 -12.50 -10.47
C PHE A 338 -25.42 -11.78 -10.84
N GLN A 339 -25.56 -11.32 -12.10
CA GLN A 339 -26.82 -10.72 -12.56
C GLN A 339 -27.93 -11.77 -12.71
N GLN A 340 -27.58 -12.95 -13.23
CA GLN A 340 -28.53 -14.05 -13.45
C GLN A 340 -28.90 -14.77 -12.15
N ARG A 341 -27.94 -14.92 -11.25
CA ARG A 341 -28.04 -15.66 -9.98
C ARG A 341 -27.31 -14.90 -8.87
N PRO A 342 -27.91 -13.84 -8.32
CA PRO A 342 -27.27 -13.01 -7.29
C PRO A 342 -26.75 -13.81 -6.08
N GLU A 343 -27.41 -14.92 -5.72
CA GLU A 343 -27.01 -15.78 -4.59
C GLU A 343 -25.60 -16.34 -4.73
N ALA A 344 -25.09 -16.44 -5.97
CA ALA A 344 -23.73 -16.83 -6.26
C ALA A 344 -22.70 -15.92 -5.57
N LEU A 345 -23.03 -14.65 -5.30
CA LEU A 345 -22.18 -13.75 -4.51
C LEU A 345 -21.86 -14.35 -3.13
N MET A 346 -22.85 -14.96 -2.45
CA MET A 346 -22.66 -15.60 -1.14
C MET A 346 -22.05 -17.00 -1.28
N GLU A 347 -22.49 -17.76 -2.30
CA GLU A 347 -22.00 -19.11 -2.58
C GLU A 347 -20.48 -19.14 -2.78
N LEU A 348 -19.92 -18.12 -3.45
CA LEU A 348 -18.49 -17.99 -3.69
C LEU A 348 -17.67 -18.12 -2.40
N PHE A 349 -18.06 -17.45 -1.32
CA PHE A 349 -17.35 -17.50 -0.05
C PHE A 349 -17.52 -18.85 0.65
N LEU A 350 -18.70 -19.47 0.51
CA LEU A 350 -18.90 -20.83 1.02
C LEU A 350 -18.02 -21.85 0.29
N LEU A 351 -17.88 -21.75 -1.03
CA LEU A 351 -16.98 -22.60 -1.81
C LEU A 351 -15.54 -22.45 -1.33
N LEU A 352 -15.05 -21.22 -1.13
CA LEU A 352 -13.71 -20.99 -0.60
C LEU A 352 -13.51 -21.56 0.81
N ALA A 353 -14.54 -21.53 1.67
CA ALA A 353 -14.43 -22.14 3.00
C ALA A 353 -14.40 -23.67 2.97
N ARG A 354 -15.02 -24.29 1.96
CA ARG A 354 -15.05 -25.75 1.75
C ARG A 354 -13.78 -26.30 1.11
N HIS A 355 -13.05 -25.44 0.38
CA HIS A 355 -11.85 -25.80 -0.37
C HIS A 355 -10.67 -24.95 0.12
N PRO A 356 -10.06 -25.30 1.28
CA PRO A 356 -8.99 -24.51 1.89
C PRO A 356 -7.68 -24.49 1.09
N ASP A 357 -7.57 -25.35 0.08
CA ASP A 357 -6.50 -25.43 -0.91
C ASP A 357 -6.59 -24.33 -1.98
N ILE A 358 -7.75 -23.67 -2.14
CA ILE A 358 -7.90 -22.53 -3.04
C ILE A 358 -7.18 -21.32 -2.46
N ALA A 359 -6.24 -20.77 -3.22
CA ALA A 359 -5.42 -19.62 -2.82
C ALA A 359 -6.25 -18.34 -2.60
N GLY A 360 -7.32 -18.16 -3.38
CA GLY A 360 -8.22 -17.03 -3.23
C GLY A 360 -9.18 -16.85 -4.40
N VAL A 361 -9.61 -15.60 -4.59
CA VAL A 361 -10.49 -15.21 -5.70
C VAL A 361 -9.67 -14.55 -6.78
N ARG A 362 -9.98 -14.81 -8.05
CA ARG A 362 -9.32 -14.18 -9.18
C ARG A 362 -9.70 -12.70 -9.33
N ALA A 363 -8.76 -11.85 -9.78
CA ALA A 363 -8.91 -10.39 -9.84
C ALA A 363 -10.11 -9.95 -10.66
N SER A 364 -10.36 -10.63 -11.80
CA SER A 364 -11.55 -10.43 -12.63
C SER A 364 -12.85 -10.67 -11.86
N THR A 365 -12.89 -11.73 -11.05
CA THR A 365 -14.05 -12.07 -10.23
C THR A 365 -14.21 -11.11 -9.05
N ILE A 366 -13.11 -10.66 -8.43
CA ILE A 366 -13.17 -9.60 -7.39
C ILE A 366 -13.79 -8.32 -7.97
N ARG A 367 -13.37 -7.92 -9.19
CA ARG A 367 -13.96 -6.76 -9.89
C ARG A 367 -15.46 -6.96 -10.09
N LEU A 368 -15.88 -8.12 -10.59
CA LEU A 368 -17.30 -8.44 -10.75
C LEU A 368 -18.08 -8.42 -9.42
N ILE A 369 -17.51 -8.90 -8.31
CA ILE A 369 -18.16 -8.80 -6.98
C ILE A 369 -18.41 -7.33 -6.64
N VAL A 370 -17.38 -6.48 -6.75
CA VAL A 370 -17.45 -5.05 -6.42
C VAL A 370 -18.48 -4.33 -7.30
N ASP A 371 -18.44 -4.57 -8.61
CA ASP A 371 -19.35 -3.96 -9.58
C ASP A 371 -20.82 -4.37 -9.34
N HIS A 372 -21.05 -5.53 -8.73
CA HIS A 372 -22.39 -6.08 -8.48
C HIS A 372 -22.83 -5.99 -7.01
N LEU A 373 -22.11 -5.27 -6.15
CA LEU A 373 -22.54 -5.04 -4.76
C LEU A 373 -23.92 -4.38 -4.66
N TYR A 374 -24.37 -3.67 -5.70
CA TYR A 374 -25.71 -3.07 -5.75
C TYR A 374 -26.84 -4.11 -5.77
N LEU A 375 -26.56 -5.37 -6.14
CA LEU A 375 -27.53 -6.47 -6.10
C LEU A 375 -27.81 -6.97 -4.67
N ILE A 376 -26.98 -6.60 -3.70
CA ILE A 376 -27.13 -6.94 -2.28
C ILE A 376 -28.06 -5.90 -1.64
N ASP A 377 -29.35 -6.02 -1.93
CA ASP A 377 -30.41 -5.17 -1.39
C ASP A 377 -31.19 -5.87 -0.25
N ALA A 378 -32.25 -5.23 0.24
CA ALA A 378 -33.08 -5.79 1.30
C ALA A 378 -33.77 -7.12 0.92
N SER A 379 -34.05 -7.35 -0.37
CA SER A 379 -34.63 -8.59 -0.88
C SER A 379 -33.59 -9.71 -0.83
N PHE A 380 -32.37 -9.43 -1.30
CA PHE A 380 -31.23 -10.34 -1.21
C PHE A 380 -30.96 -10.77 0.24
N CYS A 381 -30.86 -9.81 1.16
CA CYS A 381 -30.53 -10.07 2.57
C CYS A 381 -31.61 -10.87 3.31
N ARG A 382 -32.86 -10.89 2.81
CA ARG A 382 -33.97 -11.66 3.40
C ARG A 382 -34.21 -13.00 2.70
N LYS A 383 -33.50 -13.28 1.61
CA LYS A 383 -33.72 -14.48 0.81
C LYS A 383 -33.31 -15.74 1.59
N PRO A 384 -34.19 -16.74 1.79
CA PRO A 384 -33.87 -17.93 2.58
C PRO A 384 -32.62 -18.67 2.11
N ALA A 385 -32.43 -18.81 0.79
CA ALA A 385 -31.25 -19.47 0.23
C ALA A 385 -29.94 -18.76 0.60
N VAL A 386 -29.92 -17.42 0.61
CA VAL A 386 -28.74 -16.62 0.99
C VAL A 386 -28.45 -16.76 2.47
N LEU A 387 -29.48 -16.63 3.32
CA LEU A 387 -29.35 -16.78 4.77
C LEU A 387 -28.87 -18.18 5.16
N SER A 388 -29.43 -19.23 4.54
CA SER A 388 -28.98 -20.60 4.72
C SER A 388 -27.53 -20.78 4.28
N CYS A 389 -27.13 -20.21 3.15
CA CYS A 389 -25.75 -20.26 2.67
C CYS A 389 -24.77 -19.56 3.63
N PHE A 390 -25.16 -18.42 4.20
CA PHE A 390 -24.33 -17.71 5.18
C PHE A 390 -24.19 -18.49 6.50
N LEU A 391 -25.28 -19.07 7.00
CA LEU A 391 -25.22 -19.94 8.18
C LEU A 391 -24.36 -21.18 7.93
N GLU A 392 -24.44 -21.75 6.73
CA GLU A 392 -23.61 -22.87 6.30
C GLU A 392 -22.13 -22.49 6.22
N LEU A 393 -21.81 -21.26 5.77
CA LEU A 393 -20.45 -20.71 5.82
C LEU A 393 -19.93 -20.66 7.27
N LEU A 394 -20.74 -20.16 8.20
CA LEU A 394 -20.35 -20.07 9.63
C LEU A 394 -20.19 -21.44 10.30
N ARG A 395 -20.80 -22.49 9.75
CA ARG A 395 -20.65 -23.88 10.22
C ARG A 395 -19.40 -24.58 9.68
N GLN A 396 -18.70 -23.99 8.71
CA GLN A 396 -17.57 -24.69 8.10
C GLN A 396 -16.47 -25.02 9.14
N PRO A 397 -15.86 -26.21 9.02
CA PRO A 397 -14.81 -26.64 9.94
C PRO A 397 -13.53 -25.82 9.75
N GLN A 398 -13.35 -25.11 8.63
CA GLN A 398 -12.23 -24.22 8.38
C GLN A 398 -12.69 -22.99 7.59
N GLY A 399 -11.80 -22.01 7.38
CA GLY A 399 -12.06 -20.88 6.48
C GLY A 399 -13.00 -19.78 6.98
N VAL A 400 -13.82 -20.00 8.02
CA VAL A 400 -14.84 -19.03 8.49
C VAL A 400 -14.29 -17.61 8.65
N TYR A 401 -13.23 -17.42 9.45
CA TYR A 401 -12.62 -16.10 9.65
C TYR A 401 -12.08 -15.51 8.34
N THR A 402 -11.33 -16.30 7.56
CA THR A 402 -10.71 -15.85 6.31
C THR A 402 -11.75 -15.38 5.31
N GLN A 403 -12.88 -16.07 5.21
CA GLN A 403 -13.96 -15.68 4.30
C GLN A 403 -14.73 -14.46 4.81
N LEU A 404 -15.00 -14.34 6.10
CA LEU A 404 -15.58 -13.11 6.66
C LEU A 404 -14.66 -11.90 6.46
N GLN A 405 -13.35 -12.09 6.58
CA GLN A 405 -12.35 -11.06 6.28
C GLN A 405 -12.39 -10.67 4.79
N ARG A 406 -12.44 -11.64 3.86
CA ARG A 406 -12.60 -11.35 2.42
C ARG A 406 -13.94 -10.67 2.11
N MET A 407 -15.04 -11.10 2.74
CA MET A 407 -16.35 -10.46 2.59
C MET A 407 -16.33 -9.02 3.08
N ASN A 408 -15.67 -8.72 4.21
CA ASN A 408 -15.51 -7.35 4.69
C ASN A 408 -14.69 -6.53 3.69
N ARG A 409 -13.53 -7.07 3.30
CA ARG A 409 -12.60 -6.41 2.37
C ARG A 409 -13.28 -6.07 1.04
N TYR A 410 -14.05 -6.98 0.46
CA TYR A 410 -14.80 -6.77 -0.79
C TYR A 410 -16.09 -5.96 -0.63
N GLY A 411 -16.40 -5.47 0.58
CA GLY A 411 -17.59 -4.67 0.87
C GLY A 411 -18.89 -5.48 0.95
N MET A 412 -18.84 -6.80 0.76
CA MET A 412 -20.00 -7.68 0.81
C MET A 412 -20.60 -7.76 2.20
N LEU A 413 -19.77 -7.84 3.25
CA LEU A 413 -20.28 -7.97 4.63
C LEU A 413 -21.08 -6.74 5.06
N ALA A 414 -20.59 -5.53 4.71
CA ALA A 414 -21.26 -4.26 4.98
C ALA A 414 -22.62 -4.15 4.28
N ARG A 415 -22.74 -4.65 3.05
CA ARG A 415 -23.99 -4.65 2.28
C ARG A 415 -24.97 -5.73 2.78
N PHE A 416 -24.45 -6.92 3.08
CA PHE A 416 -25.24 -8.05 3.52
C PHE A 416 -25.78 -7.88 4.96
N LEU A 417 -24.96 -7.31 5.85
CA LEU A 417 -25.33 -6.97 7.23
C LEU A 417 -25.25 -5.45 7.41
N PRO A 418 -26.32 -4.68 7.14
CA PRO A 418 -26.29 -3.22 7.20
C PRO A 418 -25.81 -2.65 8.55
N ALA A 419 -26.14 -3.33 9.65
CA ALA A 419 -25.69 -2.94 10.98
C ALA A 419 -24.15 -3.07 11.12
N PHE A 420 -23.54 -4.09 10.51
CA PHE A 420 -22.08 -4.20 10.39
C PHE A 420 -21.53 -3.08 9.48
N GLY A 421 -22.25 -2.71 8.42
CA GLY A 421 -21.88 -1.60 7.55
C GLY A 421 -21.69 -0.26 8.29
N ASN A 422 -22.45 -0.02 9.37
CA ASN A 422 -22.31 1.20 10.19
C ASN A 422 -20.99 1.27 10.97
N ILE A 423 -20.37 0.12 11.27
CA ILE A 423 -19.13 0.04 12.03
C ILE A 423 -17.88 -0.11 11.16
N VAL A 424 -18.03 -0.24 9.84
CA VAL A 424 -16.88 -0.37 8.92
C VAL A 424 -16.00 0.88 8.95
N GLY A 425 -14.73 0.68 9.29
CA GLY A 425 -13.75 1.74 9.47
C GLY A 425 -14.04 2.64 10.67
N ARG A 426 -15.02 2.29 11.52
CA ARG A 426 -15.32 3.06 12.73
C ARG A 426 -14.22 2.83 13.73
N MET A 427 -13.59 3.91 14.17
CA MET A 427 -12.60 3.91 15.25
C MET A 427 -13.29 4.35 16.53
N GLN A 428 -12.93 3.75 17.66
CA GLN A 428 -13.17 4.34 18.98
C GLN A 428 -11.87 5.03 19.41
N PHE A 429 -11.92 6.35 19.55
CA PHE A 429 -10.72 7.12 19.87
C PHE A 429 -10.41 7.04 21.37
N ASP A 430 -9.73 5.98 21.79
CA ASP A 430 -9.24 5.79 23.15
C ASP A 430 -7.99 4.90 23.20
N LEU A 431 -7.38 4.78 24.38
CA LEU A 431 -6.13 4.05 24.62
C LEU A 431 -6.29 2.53 24.74
N PHE A 432 -7.52 2.01 24.78
CA PHE A 432 -7.82 0.59 25.00
C PHE A 432 -8.12 -0.15 23.70
N HIS A 433 -8.57 0.58 22.68
CA HIS A 433 -8.80 0.02 21.35
C HIS A 433 -7.52 0.06 20.52
N VAL A 434 -7.27 -1.03 19.79
CA VAL A 434 -6.13 -1.15 18.87
C VAL A 434 -6.61 -1.27 17.41
N TYR A 435 -7.88 -1.62 17.21
CA TYR A 435 -8.46 -1.84 15.88
C TYR A 435 -9.75 -1.07 15.67
N THR A 436 -10.12 -0.81 14.41
CA THR A 436 -11.48 -0.37 14.07
C THR A 436 -12.50 -1.43 14.53
N VAL A 437 -13.73 -0.99 14.81
CA VAL A 437 -14.80 -1.83 15.38
C VAL A 437 -15.09 -3.05 14.50
N ASP A 438 -15.10 -2.89 13.17
CA ASP A 438 -15.29 -4.00 12.23
C ASP A 438 -14.14 -5.01 12.29
N GLN A 439 -12.89 -4.54 12.35
CA GLN A 439 -11.72 -5.42 12.45
C GLN A 439 -11.66 -6.10 13.82
N HIS A 440 -11.95 -5.37 14.90
CA HIS A 440 -12.07 -5.91 16.25
C HIS A 440 -13.07 -7.06 16.26
N THR A 441 -14.26 -6.85 15.70
CA THR A 441 -15.31 -7.85 15.56
C THR A 441 -14.83 -9.11 14.82
N LEU A 442 -14.13 -8.94 13.69
CA LEU A 442 -13.54 -10.07 12.96
C LEU A 442 -12.45 -10.80 13.76
N PHE A 443 -11.67 -10.08 14.57
CA PHE A 443 -10.65 -10.67 15.44
C PHE A 443 -11.26 -11.47 16.60
N VAL A 444 -12.41 -11.06 17.13
CA VAL A 444 -13.17 -11.88 18.08
C VAL A 444 -13.55 -13.20 17.41
N VAL A 445 -14.09 -13.17 16.20
CA VAL A 445 -14.39 -14.40 15.43
C VAL A 445 -13.13 -15.24 15.20
N ARG A 446 -12.00 -14.62 14.84
CA ARG A 446 -10.69 -15.28 14.68
C ARG A 446 -10.27 -16.03 15.95
N ASN A 447 -10.38 -15.38 17.10
CA ASN A 447 -9.99 -15.96 18.39
C ASN A 447 -10.92 -17.13 18.78
N LEU A 448 -12.23 -16.99 18.56
CA LEU A 448 -13.16 -18.11 18.73
C LEU A 448 -12.83 -19.29 17.82
N ARG A 449 -12.46 -19.04 16.55
CA ARG A 449 -11.99 -20.10 15.62
C ARG A 449 -10.69 -20.75 16.10
N ARG A 450 -9.76 -19.99 16.67
CA ARG A 450 -8.51 -20.51 17.22
C ARG A 450 -8.77 -21.46 18.40
N PHE A 451 -9.77 -21.18 19.23
CA PHE A 451 -10.21 -22.11 20.27
C PHE A 451 -10.82 -23.40 19.71
N ALA A 452 -11.58 -23.31 18.61
CA ALA A 452 -12.12 -24.49 17.92
C ALA A 452 -11.02 -25.47 17.47
N TYR A 453 -9.86 -24.95 17.03
CA TYR A 453 -8.70 -25.76 16.62
C TYR A 453 -7.77 -26.16 17.77
N GLY A 454 -8.06 -25.72 19.00
CA GLY A 454 -7.18 -25.97 20.15
C GLY A 454 -5.88 -25.14 20.15
N LYS A 455 -5.82 -24.03 19.42
CA LYS A 455 -4.70 -23.09 19.51
C LYS A 455 -4.75 -22.36 20.86
N TYR A 456 -3.59 -22.09 21.45
CA TYR A 456 -3.43 -21.39 22.73
C TYR A 456 -4.02 -22.11 23.96
N GLN A 457 -4.09 -23.45 23.96
CA GLN A 457 -4.57 -24.21 25.12
C GLN A 457 -3.80 -23.93 26.41
N GLU A 458 -2.49 -23.66 26.33
CA GLU A 458 -1.68 -23.33 27.51
C GLU A 458 -2.06 -21.97 28.13
N LEU A 459 -2.41 -20.98 27.28
CA LEU A 459 -2.83 -19.65 27.72
C LEU A 459 -4.31 -19.62 28.15
N TYR A 460 -5.16 -20.42 27.52
CA TYR A 460 -6.61 -20.46 27.76
C TYR A 460 -7.11 -21.92 27.93
N PRO A 461 -6.75 -22.60 29.03
CA PRO A 461 -6.99 -24.03 29.20
C PRO A 461 -8.47 -24.43 29.21
N HIS A 462 -9.36 -23.50 29.60
CA HIS A 462 -10.79 -23.74 29.63
C HIS A 462 -11.52 -23.38 28.33
N ALA A 463 -10.93 -22.56 27.45
CA ALA A 463 -11.61 -22.02 26.28
C ALA A 463 -11.92 -23.10 25.23
N ALA A 464 -10.94 -23.97 24.92
CA ALA A 464 -11.14 -25.03 23.92
C ALA A 464 -12.15 -26.11 24.38
N PRO A 465 -12.14 -26.61 25.63
CA PRO A 465 -13.18 -27.51 26.14
C PRO A 465 -14.58 -26.89 26.11
N VAL A 466 -14.72 -25.62 26.54
CA VAL A 466 -16.01 -24.90 26.50
C VAL A 466 -16.50 -24.76 25.06
N PHE A 467 -15.63 -24.36 24.13
CA PHE A 467 -15.99 -24.24 22.73
C PHE A 467 -16.50 -25.57 22.15
N LYS A 468 -15.82 -26.69 22.46
CA LYS A 468 -16.24 -28.03 22.01
C LYS A 468 -17.61 -28.48 22.56
N ALA A 469 -18.04 -27.92 23.69
CA ALA A 469 -19.35 -28.20 24.27
C ALA A 469 -20.49 -27.34 23.66
N VAL A 470 -20.17 -26.39 22.77
CA VAL A 470 -21.18 -25.57 22.09
C VAL A 470 -21.78 -26.36 20.93
N ASP A 471 -23.04 -26.78 21.05
CA ASP A 471 -23.76 -27.55 20.02
C ASP A 471 -23.90 -26.80 18.68
N ARG A 472 -24.02 -25.47 18.74
CA ARG A 472 -24.30 -24.60 17.60
C ARG A 472 -23.27 -23.46 17.50
N PRO A 473 -22.03 -23.77 17.07
CA PRO A 473 -20.95 -22.78 17.02
C PRO A 473 -21.27 -21.59 16.10
N GLU A 474 -22.12 -21.77 15.09
CA GLU A 474 -22.54 -20.67 14.21
C GLU A 474 -23.29 -19.55 14.96
N LEU A 475 -24.04 -19.88 16.02
CA LEU A 475 -24.73 -18.88 16.84
C LEU A 475 -23.74 -18.07 17.67
N LEU A 476 -22.67 -18.70 18.14
CA LEU A 476 -21.60 -18.01 18.86
C LEU A 476 -20.84 -17.05 17.93
N TYR A 477 -20.61 -17.44 16.67
CA TYR A 477 -20.02 -16.54 15.68
C TYR A 477 -20.94 -15.39 15.30
N LEU A 478 -22.25 -15.63 15.17
CA LEU A 478 -23.23 -14.55 14.99
C LEU A 478 -23.22 -13.60 16.18
N ALA A 479 -23.27 -14.12 17.41
CA ALA A 479 -23.18 -13.29 18.62
C ALA A 479 -21.90 -12.45 18.61
N ALA A 480 -20.76 -13.03 18.23
CA ALA A 480 -19.51 -12.30 18.08
C ALA A 480 -19.58 -11.22 16.98
N ILE A 481 -20.23 -11.47 15.85
CA ILE A 481 -20.41 -10.46 14.78
C ILE A 481 -21.26 -9.28 15.27
N PHE A 482 -22.26 -9.52 16.11
CA PHE A 482 -23.19 -8.50 16.60
C PHE A 482 -22.83 -7.89 17.96
N HIS A 483 -21.74 -8.34 18.62
CA HIS A 483 -21.47 -7.96 20.01
C HIS A 483 -21.16 -6.47 20.21
N ASP A 484 -20.59 -5.83 19.18
CA ASP A 484 -20.11 -4.43 19.21
C ASP A 484 -20.76 -3.59 18.10
N ILE A 485 -21.93 -4.05 17.63
CA ILE A 485 -22.79 -3.31 16.71
C ILE A 485 -23.85 -2.58 17.54
N ALA A 486 -23.60 -1.30 17.82
CA ALA A 486 -24.54 -0.42 18.53
C ALA A 486 -25.41 0.40 17.56
#